data_AF-A0A5D4RZF5-F1
#
_entry.id   AF-A0A5D4RZF5-F1
#
_cell.length_a   1.000
_cell.length_b   1.000
_cell.length_c   1.000
_cell.angle_alpha   90.00
_cell.angle_beta   90.00
_cell.angle_gamma   90.00
#
_symmetry.space_group_name_H-M   'P 1'
#
loop_
_entity.id
_entity.type
_entity.pdbx_description
1 polymer ?
#
loop_
_entity_poly.entity_id
_entity_poly.type
_entity_poly.pdbx_seq_one_letter_code
_entity_poly.pdbx_strand_id
1 'polypeptide(L)'
;MWIVLGLIAIAATGLNLFLYFSGKDHKLAMVLGLSFTALTMCAEYSLVSQWVKAEDWSALKDVVPTMERALWVLVIVSILLNTAPMLIGRKKQKHGKNIDKEGL
;
A
#
# COMPACT_ATOMS: atom_id res chain seq x y z
N MET A 1 1.57 -17.03 5.83
CA MET A 1 2.05 -16.06 6.84
C MET A 1 1.95 -14.66 6.28
N TRP A 2 1.38 -13.72 7.04
CA TRP A 2 1.11 -12.34 6.59
C TRP A 2 2.36 -11.62 6.07
N ILE A 3 3.54 -11.91 6.63
CA ILE A 3 4.83 -11.34 6.21
C ILE A 3 5.10 -11.55 4.70
N VAL A 4 4.78 -12.73 4.16
CA VAL A 4 5.00 -13.02 2.73
C VAL A 4 4.14 -12.12 1.85
N LEU A 5 2.88 -11.91 2.24
CA LEU A 5 1.98 -11.00 1.53
C LEU A 5 2.48 -9.55 1.62
N GLY A 6 3.01 -9.15 2.79
CA GLY A 6 3.62 -7.84 3.00
C GLY A 6 4.83 -7.60 2.11
N LEU A 7 5.72 -8.60 1.97
CA LEU A 7 6.87 -8.51 1.07
C LEU A 7 6.45 -8.37 -0.39
N ILE A 8 5.41 -9.09 -0.82
CA ILE A 8 4.85 -8.94 -2.18
C ILE A 8 4.26 -7.53 -2.35
N ALA A 9 3.57 -6.99 -1.35
CA ALA A 9 3.05 -5.63 -1.38
C ALA A 9 4.17 -4.59 -1.55
N ILE A 10 5.29 -4.76 -0.83
CA ILE A 10 6.46 -3.88 -0.95
C ILE A 10 7.07 -3.98 -2.35
N ALA A 11 7.26 -5.20 -2.88
CA ALA A 11 7.81 -5.40 -4.22
C ALA A 11 6.91 -4.76 -5.30
N ALA A 12 5.60 -4.95 -5.22
CA ALA A 12 4.63 -4.33 -6.14
C ALA A 12 4.62 -2.80 -6.02
N THR A 13 4.75 -2.25 -4.81
CA THR A 13 4.88 -0.80 -4.58
C THR A 13 6.18 -0.25 -5.18
N GLY A 14 7.30 -0.95 -5.01
CA GLY A 14 8.57 -0.59 -5.64
C GLY A 14 8.47 -0.60 -7.17
N LEU A 15 7.82 -1.63 -7.74
CA LEU A 15 7.56 -1.70 -9.17
C LEU A 15 6.67 -0.55 -9.67
N ASN A 16 5.62 -0.20 -8.92
CA ASN A 16 4.75 0.94 -9.22
C ASN A 16 5.58 2.24 -9.35
N LEU A 17 6.40 2.54 -8.35
CA LEU A 17 7.25 3.74 -8.38
C LEU A 17 8.25 3.70 -9.53
N PHE A 18 8.91 2.56 -9.76
CA PHE A 18 9.86 2.39 -10.85
C PHE A 18 9.22 2.63 -12.23
N LEU A 19 8.03 2.05 -12.48
CA LEU A 19 7.30 2.23 -13.73
C LEU A 19 6.87 3.68 -13.92
N TYR A 20 6.40 4.35 -12.86
CA TYR A 20 6.04 5.77 -12.90
C TYR A 20 7.23 6.66 -13.29
N PHE A 21 8.39 6.50 -12.63
CA PHE A 21 9.59 7.29 -12.94
C PHE A 21 10.17 6.96 -14.32
N SER A 22 9.93 5.75 -14.82
CA SER A 22 10.29 5.33 -16.18
C SER A 22 9.29 5.81 -17.24
N GLY A 23 8.24 6.55 -16.87
CA GLY A 23 7.19 7.02 -17.78
C GLY A 23 6.28 5.91 -18.34
N LYS A 24 6.31 4.71 -17.74
CA LYS A 24 5.50 3.55 -18.15
C LYS A 24 4.17 3.50 -17.39
N ASP A 25 3.23 2.70 -17.88
CA ASP A 25 1.98 2.46 -17.15
C ASP A 25 2.27 1.67 -15.86
N HIS A 26 1.91 2.25 -14.72
CA HIS A 26 2.15 1.74 -13.38
C HIS A 26 0.86 1.24 -12.70
N LYS A 27 -0.31 1.40 -13.34
CA LYS A 27 -1.63 1.16 -12.70
C LYS A 27 -1.81 -0.26 -12.19
N LEU A 28 -1.35 -1.26 -12.93
CA LEU A 28 -1.42 -2.65 -12.49
C LEU A 28 -0.57 -2.90 -11.26
N ALA A 29 0.67 -2.39 -11.24
CA ALA A 29 1.56 -2.50 -10.09
C ALA A 29 0.98 -1.77 -8.86
N MET A 30 0.35 -0.61 -9.06
CA MET A 30 -0.40 0.11 -8.01
C MET A 30 -1.52 -0.74 -7.41
N VAL A 31 -2.38 -1.33 -8.26
CA VAL A 31 -3.51 -2.15 -7.80
C VAL A 31 -2.99 -3.39 -7.05
N LEU A 32 -1.94 -4.03 -7.55
CA LEU A 32 -1.31 -5.16 -6.88
C LEU A 32 -0.73 -4.75 -5.51
N GLY A 33 -0.02 -3.63 -5.42
CA GLY A 33 0.52 -3.12 -4.15
C GLY A 33 -0.56 -2.93 -3.09
N LEU A 34 -1.68 -2.30 -3.45
CA LEU A 34 -2.81 -2.09 -2.55
C LEU A 34 -3.55 -3.39 -2.20
N SER A 35 -3.78 -4.27 -3.19
CA SER A 35 -4.43 -5.57 -2.97
C SER A 35 -3.64 -6.45 -2.01
N PHE A 36 -2.32 -6.55 -2.19
CA PHE A 36 -1.46 -7.32 -1.28
C PHE A 36 -1.32 -6.66 0.10
N THR A 37 -1.38 -5.33 0.19
CA THR A 37 -1.50 -4.63 1.49
C THR A 37 -2.78 -5.04 2.22
N ALA A 38 -3.92 -5.06 1.51
CA ALA A 38 -5.20 -5.50 2.09
C ALA A 38 -5.18 -6.99 2.48
N LEU A 39 -4.64 -7.86 1.64
CA LEU A 39 -4.49 -9.29 1.96
C LEU A 39 -3.57 -9.51 3.17
N THR A 40 -2.55 -8.68 3.35
CA THR A 40 -1.67 -8.71 4.53
C THR A 40 -2.46 -8.40 5.80
N MET A 41 -3.32 -7.38 5.78
CA MET A 41 -4.22 -7.06 6.91
C MET A 41 -5.20 -8.21 7.19
N CYS A 42 -5.79 -8.82 6.16
CA CYS A 42 -6.68 -9.98 6.36
C CYS A 42 -5.94 -11.18 6.99
N ALA A 43 -4.69 -11.42 6.57
CA ALA A 43 -3.87 -12.51 7.09
C ALA A 43 -3.39 -12.25 8.53
N GLU A 44 -3.08 -10.99 8.86
CA GLU A 44 -2.72 -10.59 10.22
C GLU A 44 -3.95 -10.66 11.15
N TYR A 45 -5.10 -10.17 10.71
CA TYR A 45 -6.35 -10.30 11.47
C TYR A 45 -6.72 -11.77 11.73
N SER A 46 -6.44 -12.64 10.76
CA SER A 46 -6.60 -14.10 10.92
C SER A 46 -5.65 -14.66 11.99
N LEU A 47 -4.42 -14.14 12.10
CA LEU A 47 -3.46 -14.52 13.16
C LEU A 47 -3.98 -14.08 14.54
N VAL A 48 -4.47 -12.84 14.67
CA VAL A 48 -5.09 -12.34 15.91
C VAL A 48 -6.29 -13.21 16.29
N SER A 49 -7.14 -13.58 15.32
CA SER A 49 -8.27 -14.49 15.56
C SER A 49 -7.83 -15.87 16.04
N GLN A 50 -6.68 -16.39 15.56
CA GLN A 50 -6.13 -17.66 16.05
C GLN A 50 -5.68 -17.55 17.50
N TRP A 51 -5.02 -16.46 17.91
CA TRP A 51 -4.66 -16.24 19.32
C TRP A 51 -5.88 -16.14 20.22
N VAL A 52 -6.95 -15.46 19.78
CA VAL A 52 -8.22 -15.41 20.53
C VAL A 52 -8.82 -16.81 20.71
N LYS A 53 -8.88 -17.61 19.63
CA LYS A 53 -9.42 -18.98 19.68
C LYS A 53 -8.58 -19.93 20.53
N ALA A 54 -7.28 -19.70 20.60
CA ALA A 54 -6.35 -20.45 21.43
C ALA A 54 -6.25 -19.93 22.88
N GLU A 55 -7.03 -18.90 23.23
CA GLU A 55 -6.98 -18.21 24.52
C GLU A 55 -5.57 -17.71 24.90
N ASP A 56 -4.76 -17.37 23.90
CA ASP A 56 -3.40 -16.87 24.08
C ASP A 56 -3.43 -15.35 24.37
N TRP A 57 -3.95 -15.01 25.55
CA TRP A 57 -4.04 -13.63 26.03
C TRP A 57 -2.66 -13.00 26.23
N SER A 58 -1.63 -13.82 26.45
CA SER A 58 -0.25 -13.35 26.59
C SER A 58 0.26 -12.81 25.25
N ALA A 59 0.12 -13.57 24.16
CA ALA A 59 0.49 -13.12 22.82
C ALA A 59 -0.32 -11.90 22.38
N LEU A 60 -1.62 -11.87 22.69
CA LEU A 60 -2.47 -10.70 22.40
C LEU A 60 -1.96 -9.43 23.09
N LYS A 61 -1.56 -9.50 24.37
CA LYS A 61 -1.09 -8.33 25.12
C LYS A 61 0.32 -7.90 24.73
N ASP A 62 1.19 -8.85 24.42
CA ASP A 62 2.61 -8.59 24.15
C ASP A 62 2.83 -8.10 22.71
N VAL A 63 2.15 -8.73 21.73
CA VAL A 63 2.45 -8.51 20.31
C VAL A 63 1.51 -7.51 19.64
N VAL A 64 0.19 -7.63 19.85
CA VAL A 64 -0.81 -6.87 19.08
C VAL A 64 -0.67 -5.35 19.23
N PRO A 65 -0.44 -4.76 20.42
CA PRO A 65 -0.38 -3.30 20.56
C PRO A 65 0.77 -2.67 19.77
N THR A 66 1.92 -3.33 19.71
CA THR A 66 3.07 -2.83 18.94
C THR A 66 2.86 -3.04 17.45
N MET A 67 2.33 -4.22 17.07
CA MET A 67 2.08 -4.56 15.68
C MET A 67 0.99 -3.67 15.05
N GLU A 68 -0.10 -3.38 15.76
CA GLU A 68 -1.19 -2.50 15.31
C GLU A 68 -0.68 -1.11 14.93
N ARG A 69 0.13 -0.50 15.78
CA ARG A 69 0.74 0.81 15.51
C ARG A 69 1.65 0.78 14.28
N ALA A 70 2.45 -0.27 14.15
CA ALA A 70 3.32 -0.44 12.98
C ALA A 70 2.49 -0.63 11.70
N LEU A 71 1.43 -1.43 11.73
CA LEU A 71 0.55 -1.67 10.59
C LEU A 71 -0.17 -0.40 10.14
N TRP A 72 -0.65 0.44 11.07
CA TRP A 72 -1.24 1.74 10.70
C TRP A 72 -0.28 2.60 9.90
N VAL A 73 0.96 2.75 10.38
CA VAL A 73 1.99 3.54 9.69
C VAL A 73 2.27 2.92 8.31
N LEU A 74 2.46 1.60 8.24
CA LEU A 74 2.76 0.91 6.98
C LEU A 74 1.63 1.00 5.97
N VAL A 75 0.37 0.87 6.39
CA VAL A 75 -0.80 0.98 5.51
C VAL A 75 -0.95 2.41 4.99
N ILE A 76 -0.79 3.42 5.84
CA ILE A 76 -0.82 4.83 5.42
C ILE A 76 0.27 5.08 4.38
N VAL A 77 1.51 4.65 4.65
CA VAL A 77 2.63 4.79 3.72
C VAL A 77 2.34 4.05 2.41
N SER A 78 1.81 2.83 2.45
CA SER A 78 1.45 2.05 1.26
C SER A 78 0.40 2.77 0.41
N ILE A 79 -0.65 3.31 1.03
CA ILE A 79 -1.68 4.10 0.34
C ILE A 79 -1.06 5.32 -0.32
N LEU A 80 -0.23 6.08 0.41
CA LEU A 80 0.44 7.27 -0.11
C LEU A 80 1.34 6.92 -1.30
N LEU A 81 2.24 5.95 -1.15
CA LEU A 81 3.18 5.56 -2.19
C LEU A 81 2.48 5.00 -3.43
N ASN A 82 1.40 4.24 -3.25
CA ASN A 82 0.71 3.65 -4.38
C ASN A 82 -0.16 4.66 -5.13
N THR A 83 -0.84 5.58 -4.42
CA THR A 83 -1.77 6.53 -5.05
C THR A 83 -1.14 7.83 -5.51
N ALA A 84 -0.02 8.27 -4.92
CA ALA A 84 0.65 9.53 -5.26
C ALA A 84 1.05 9.64 -6.75
N PRO A 85 1.66 8.62 -7.39
CA PRO A 85 1.98 8.65 -8.83
C PRO A 85 0.79 9.03 -9.72
N MET A 86 -0.39 8.49 -9.41
CA MET A 86 -1.61 8.74 -10.16
C MET A 86 -2.12 10.17 -9.98
N LEU A 87 -2.08 10.69 -8.74
CA LEU A 87 -2.51 12.05 -8.43
C LEU A 87 -1.58 13.10 -9.06
N ILE A 88 -0.26 12.85 -9.02
CA ILE A 88 0.74 13.74 -9.61
C ILE A 88 0.64 13.71 -11.14
N GLY A 89 0.49 12.52 -11.74
CA GLY A 89 0.31 12.36 -13.18
C GLY A 89 -0.90 13.14 -13.72
N ARG A 90 -2.02 13.13 -13.00
CA ARG A 90 -3.22 13.92 -13.33
C ARG A 90 -2.97 15.44 -13.30
N LYS A 91 -2.21 15.94 -12.32
CA LYS A 91 -1.87 17.36 -12.23
C LYS A 91 -1.01 17.82 -13.42
N LYS A 92 -0.01 17.03 -13.82
CA LYS A 92 0.84 17.33 -14.99
C LYS A 92 0.03 17.44 -16.28
N GLN A 93 -0.89 16.50 -16.53
CA GLN A 93 -1.75 16.53 -17.72
C GLN A 93 -2.70 17.74 -17.73
N LYS A 94 -3.32 18.07 -16.58
CA LYS A 94 -4.22 19.22 -16.47
C LYS A 94 -3.49 20.56 -16.67
N HIS A 95 -2.27 20.68 -16.16
CA HIS A 95 -1.46 21.89 -16.31
C HIS A 95 -0.99 22.10 -17.76
N GLY A 96 -0.51 21.04 -18.43
CA GLY A 96 -0.14 21.13 -19.87
C GLY A 96 -1.31 21.59 -20.74
N LYS A 97 -2.50 21.01 -20.54
CA LYS A 97 -3.71 21.39 -21.28
C LYS A 97 -4.17 22.84 -21.03
N ASN A 98 -3.83 23.45 -19.90
CA ASN A 98 -4.17 24.86 -19.64
C ASN A 98 -3.20 25.81 -20.39
N ILE A 99 -1.90 25.49 -20.42
CA ILE A 99 -0.90 26.29 -21.15
C ILE A 99 -1.23 26.32 -22.65
N ASP A 100 -1.57 25.16 -23.24
CA ASP A 100 -1.91 25.06 -24.66
C ASP A 100 -3.14 25.90 -25.05
N LYS A 101 -4.05 26.16 -24.09
CA LYS A 101 -5.25 26.98 -24.32
C LYS A 101 -5.03 28.48 -24.15
N GLU A 102 -4.02 28.89 -23.38
CA GLU A 102 -3.70 30.32 -23.14
C GLU A 102 -2.71 30.87 -24.19
N GLY A 103 -2.03 29.98 -24.92
CA GLY A 103 -1.12 30.33 -26.03
C GLY A 103 -1.76 30.29 -27.43
N LEU A 104 -3.07 30.01 -27.53
CA LEU A 104 -3.89 30.04 -28.75
C LEU A 104 -4.88 31.20 -28.68
#